data_AF-A0A9P4V2H4-F1
#
_entry.id   AF-A0A9P4V2H4-F1
#
_cell.length_a   1.000
_cell.length_b   1.000
_cell.length_c   1.000
_cell.angle_alpha   90.00
_cell.angle_beta   90.00
_cell.angle_gamma   90.00
#
_symmetry.space_group_name_H-M   'P 1'
#
loop_
_entity.id
_entity.type
_entity.pdbx_description
1 polymer ?
#
loop_
_entity_poly.entity_id
_entity_poly.type
_entity_poly.pdbx_seq_one_letter_code
_entity_poly.pdbx_strand_id
1 'polypeptide(L)'
;MEAKRNQLLSLLDEATRLAHELRQDPTADPAFQQKVTQKSKLLTRTLQTPMDQVWELFFQPHTLSITTTALDAGWLQALVSAGETGISSDQLATISGADRSLVRRMMRVLAAVQGSQWAVQPISPPGPPGTVLPSREARDRI
;
A
#
# COMPACT_ATOMS: atom_id res chain seq x y z
N MET A 1 18.87 22.28 -8.75
CA MET A 1 18.30 20.95 -8.42
C MET A 1 16.84 21.07 -7.97
N GLU A 2 16.48 22.08 -7.19
CA GLU A 2 15.09 22.32 -6.72
C GLU A 2 14.08 22.57 -7.84
N ALA A 3 14.44 23.32 -8.90
CA ALA A 3 13.53 23.56 -10.03
C ALA A 3 13.10 22.28 -10.75
N LYS A 4 14.02 21.33 -10.97
CA LYS A 4 13.73 20.03 -11.58
C LYS A 4 12.90 19.13 -10.66
N ARG A 5 13.13 19.22 -9.34
CA ARG A 5 12.34 18.51 -8.33
C ARG A 5 10.90 19.01 -8.29
N ASN A 6 10.69 20.32 -8.27
CA ASN A 6 9.35 20.92 -8.22
C ASN A 6 8.56 20.63 -9.51
N GLN A 7 9.24 20.62 -10.66
CA GLN A 7 8.64 20.22 -11.93
C GLN A 7 8.26 18.73 -11.96
N LEU A 8 9.05 17.86 -11.32
CA LEU A 8 8.74 16.44 -11.24
C LEU A 8 7.56 16.16 -10.30
N LEU A 9 7.46 16.93 -9.20
CA LEU A 9 6.31 16.88 -8.29
C LEU A 9 5.03 17.33 -8.97
N SER A 10 5.05 18.46 -9.71
CA SER A 10 3.85 18.93 -10.41
C SER A 10 3.36 17.94 -11.48
N LEU A 11 4.29 17.32 -12.22
CA LEU A 11 3.96 16.28 -13.20
C LEU A 11 3.41 15.00 -12.54
N LEU A 12 3.87 14.68 -11.33
CA LEU A 12 3.35 13.55 -10.55
C LEU A 12 1.92 13.82 -10.07
N ASP A 13 1.64 15.03 -9.60
CA ASP A 13 0.31 15.45 -9.14
C ASP A 13 -0.69 15.45 -10.31
N GLU A 14 -0.30 15.96 -11.47
CA GLU A 14 -1.11 15.92 -12.70
C GLU A 14 -1.39 14.47 -13.15
N ALA A 15 -0.37 13.61 -13.15
CA ALA A 15 -0.53 12.19 -13.49
C ALA A 15 -1.45 11.45 -12.50
N THR A 16 -1.38 11.79 -11.21
CA THR A 16 -2.22 11.22 -10.15
C THR A 16 -3.68 11.62 -10.33
N ARG A 17 -3.92 12.90 -10.68
CA ARG A 17 -5.28 13.39 -10.96
C ARG A 17 -5.90 12.68 -12.16
N LEU A 18 -5.17 12.60 -13.27
CA LEU A 18 -5.61 11.90 -14.48
C LEU A 18 -5.86 10.40 -14.25
N ALA A 19 -5.00 9.75 -13.44
CA ALA A 19 -5.20 8.36 -13.06
C ALA A 19 -6.45 8.15 -12.18
N HIS A 20 -6.80 9.11 -11.32
CA HIS A 20 -8.01 9.06 -10.52
C HIS A 20 -9.27 9.23 -11.37
N GLU A 21 -9.25 10.17 -12.31
CA GLU A 21 -10.33 10.39 -13.29
C GLU A 21 -10.56 9.13 -14.16
N LEU A 22 -9.48 8.47 -14.61
CA LEU A 22 -9.56 7.21 -15.37
C LEU A 22 -10.13 6.03 -14.59
N ARG A 23 -9.92 5.98 -13.27
CA ARG A 23 -10.42 4.90 -12.42
C ARG A 23 -11.94 4.96 -12.25
N GLN A 24 -12.53 6.15 -12.40
CA GLN A 24 -13.96 6.37 -12.25
C GLN A 24 -14.75 6.09 -13.53
N ASP A 25 -14.08 5.95 -14.68
CA ASP A 25 -14.70 5.61 -15.95
C ASP A 25 -14.53 4.10 -16.28
N PRO A 26 -15.58 3.27 -16.11
CA PRO A 26 -15.52 1.84 -16.39
C PRO A 26 -15.43 1.50 -17.89
N THR A 27 -15.50 2.49 -18.79
CA THR A 27 -15.33 2.31 -20.24
C THR A 27 -13.94 2.69 -20.75
N ALA A 28 -13.02 3.07 -19.85
CA ALA A 28 -11.69 3.51 -20.20
C ALA A 28 -10.91 2.44 -20.99
N ASP A 29 -10.33 2.88 -22.11
CA ASP A 29 -9.54 2.06 -23.04
C ASP A 29 -8.45 1.24 -22.31
N PRO A 30 -8.50 -0.10 -22.33
CA PRO A 30 -7.53 -0.95 -21.63
C PRO A 30 -6.08 -0.72 -22.13
N ALA A 31 -5.91 -0.30 -23.38
CA ALA A 31 -4.58 0.02 -23.93
C ALA A 31 -4.01 1.29 -23.27
N PHE A 32 -4.87 2.26 -22.96
CA PHE A 32 -4.47 3.48 -22.26
C PHE A 32 -4.11 3.19 -20.79
N GLN A 33 -4.89 2.36 -20.09
CA GLN A 33 -4.57 1.93 -18.72
C GLN A 33 -3.22 1.20 -18.65
N GLN A 34 -2.93 0.33 -19.63
CA GLN A 34 -1.65 -0.35 -19.73
C GLN A 34 -0.49 0.63 -19.93
N LYS A 35 -0.67 1.65 -20.79
CA LYS A 35 0.33 2.68 -21.05
C LYS A 35 0.62 3.54 -19.81
N VAL A 36 -0.40 3.89 -19.04
CA VAL A 36 -0.25 4.59 -17.76
C VAL A 36 0.52 3.71 -16.76
N THR A 37 0.16 2.44 -16.65
CA THR A 37 0.83 1.48 -15.77
C THR A 37 2.30 1.25 -16.15
N GLN A 38 2.63 1.24 -17.43
CA GLN A 38 4.02 1.12 -17.88
C GLN A 38 4.82 2.37 -17.52
N LYS A 39 4.24 3.57 -17.73
CA LYS A 39 4.89 4.83 -17.40
C LYS A 39 5.10 5.00 -15.89
N SER A 40 4.14 4.60 -15.06
CA SER A 40 4.29 4.65 -13.61
C SER A 40 5.41 3.71 -13.13
N LYS A 41 5.46 2.47 -13.64
CA LYS A 41 6.55 1.52 -13.35
C LYS A 41 7.91 2.07 -13.75
N LEU A 42 8.01 2.72 -14.90
CA LEU A 42 9.26 3.32 -15.37
C LEU A 42 9.71 4.48 -14.46
N LEU A 43 8.77 5.31 -14.02
CA LEU A 43 9.05 6.38 -13.06
C LEU A 43 9.53 5.83 -11.72
N THR A 44 8.85 4.82 -11.17
CA THR A 44 9.27 4.14 -9.94
C THR A 44 10.69 3.59 -10.06
N ARG A 45 11.00 2.89 -11.15
CA ARG A 45 12.36 2.34 -11.39
C ARG A 45 13.44 3.41 -11.50
N THR A 46 13.10 4.56 -12.07
CA THR A 46 14.04 5.68 -12.24
C THR A 46 14.34 6.37 -10.91
N LEU A 47 13.39 6.36 -9.97
CA LEU A 47 13.52 6.96 -8.65
C LEU A 47 14.03 5.99 -7.57
N GLN A 48 13.93 4.68 -7.81
CA GLN A 48 14.46 3.64 -6.91
C GLN A 48 15.98 3.72 -6.81
N THR A 49 16.49 3.53 -5.61
CA THR A 49 17.93 3.36 -5.41
C THR A 49 18.36 1.97 -5.92
N PRO A 50 19.64 1.75 -6.24
CA PRO A 50 20.14 0.43 -6.62
C PRO A 50 19.86 -0.64 -5.55
N MET A 51 19.85 -0.25 -4.27
CA MET A 51 19.53 -1.17 -3.18
C MET A 51 18.06 -1.59 -3.24
N ASP A 52 17.14 -0.66 -3.48
CA ASP A 52 15.70 -0.96 -3.59
C ASP A 52 15.41 -1.95 -4.73
N GLN A 53 16.11 -1.81 -5.86
CA GLN A 53 15.99 -2.72 -6.99
C GLN A 53 16.46 -4.14 -6.66
N VAL A 54 17.55 -4.26 -5.88
CA VAL A 54 18.04 -5.56 -5.39
C VAL A 54 17.03 -6.18 -4.43
N TRP A 55 16.47 -5.42 -3.49
CA TRP A 55 15.40 -5.90 -2.61
C TRP A 55 14.19 -6.39 -3.41
N GLU A 56 13.76 -5.64 -4.44
CA GLU A 56 12.65 -6.08 -5.28
C GLU A 56 12.95 -7.44 -5.94
N LEU A 57 14.14 -7.60 -6.54
CA LEU A 57 14.56 -8.85 -7.19
C LEU A 57 14.61 -10.04 -6.25
N PHE A 58 15.10 -9.85 -5.02
CA PHE A 58 15.22 -10.94 -4.04
C PHE A 58 13.86 -11.34 -3.45
N PHE A 59 12.95 -10.39 -3.22
CA PHE A 59 11.69 -10.66 -2.51
C PHE A 59 10.51 -10.95 -3.45
N GLN A 60 10.61 -10.63 -4.74
CA GLN A 60 9.57 -10.94 -5.73
C GLN A 60 9.19 -12.43 -5.77
N PRO A 61 10.14 -13.39 -5.85
CA PRO A 61 9.82 -14.81 -5.93
C PRO A 61 9.12 -15.32 -4.67
N HIS A 62 9.56 -14.83 -3.50
CA HIS A 62 8.97 -15.19 -2.22
C HIS A 62 7.54 -14.67 -2.07
N THR A 63 7.26 -13.48 -2.58
CA THR A 63 5.92 -12.89 -2.55
C THR A 63 4.92 -13.76 -3.30
N LEU A 64 5.29 -14.24 -4.49
CA LEU A 64 4.41 -15.10 -5.28
C LEU A 64 4.11 -16.41 -4.54
N SER A 65 5.15 -17.09 -4.03
CA SER A 65 5.00 -18.35 -3.29
C SER A 65 4.13 -18.19 -2.03
N ILE A 66 4.31 -17.09 -1.28
CA ILE A 66 3.50 -16.80 -0.09
C ILE A 66 2.05 -16.50 -0.48
N THR A 67 1.83 -15.78 -1.58
CA THR A 67 0.48 -15.46 -2.07
C THR A 67 -0.26 -16.72 -2.52
N THR A 68 0.42 -17.61 -3.25
CA THR A 68 -0.13 -18.92 -3.63
C THR A 68 -0.46 -19.75 -2.38
N THR A 69 0.44 -19.81 -1.41
CA THR A 69 0.19 -20.53 -0.15
C THR A 69 -1.03 -19.96 0.60
N ALA A 70 -1.16 -18.63 0.65
CA ALA A 70 -2.29 -17.97 1.29
C ALA A 70 -3.62 -18.18 0.55
N LEU A 71 -3.58 -18.33 -0.78
CA LEU A 71 -4.73 -18.68 -1.60
C LEU A 71 -5.15 -20.13 -1.33
N ASP A 72 -4.21 -21.07 -1.40
CA ASP A 72 -4.47 -22.50 -1.20
C ASP A 72 -4.93 -22.81 0.23
N ALA A 73 -4.42 -22.07 1.22
CA ALA A 73 -4.84 -22.17 2.62
C ALA A 73 -6.17 -21.45 2.94
N GLY A 74 -6.81 -20.81 1.95
CA GLY A 74 -8.09 -20.12 2.10
C GLY A 74 -8.03 -18.79 2.87
N TRP A 75 -6.83 -18.28 3.18
CA TRP A 75 -6.66 -17.06 3.99
C TRP A 75 -7.21 -15.82 3.29
N LEU A 76 -6.97 -15.70 1.98
CA LEU A 76 -7.44 -14.55 1.20
C LEU A 76 -8.97 -14.48 1.16
N GLN A 77 -9.65 -15.62 1.01
CA GLN A 77 -11.11 -15.68 1.03
C GLN A 77 -11.67 -15.35 2.41
N ALA A 78 -11.03 -15.83 3.48
CA ALA A 78 -11.40 -15.49 4.85
C ALA A 78 -11.24 -13.99 5.16
N LEU A 79 -10.17 -13.36 4.64
CA LEU A 79 -9.95 -11.92 4.74
C LEU A 79 -11.03 -11.11 4.02
N VAL A 80 -11.35 -11.49 2.78
CA VAL A 80 -12.42 -10.83 2.00
C VAL A 80 -13.77 -10.98 2.70
N SER A 81 -14.06 -12.15 3.26
CA SER A 81 -15.32 -12.42 3.96
C SER A 81 -15.45 -11.67 5.30
N ALA A 82 -14.33 -11.38 5.96
CA ALA A 82 -14.32 -10.62 7.22
C ALA A 82 -14.58 -9.11 7.03
N GLY A 83 -14.35 -8.59 5.82
CA GLY A 83 -14.57 -7.18 5.49
C GLY A 83 -13.82 -6.22 6.42
N GLU A 84 -14.49 -5.15 6.85
CA GLU A 84 -13.89 -4.07 7.65
C GLU A 84 -13.50 -4.47 9.08
N THR A 85 -14.07 -5.55 9.61
CA THR A 85 -13.75 -6.02 10.97
C THR A 85 -12.38 -6.69 11.05
N GLY A 86 -11.84 -7.13 9.91
CA GLY A 86 -10.59 -7.87 9.83
C GLY A 86 -10.66 -9.26 10.47
N ILE A 87 -9.56 -10.01 10.35
CA ILE A 87 -9.44 -11.36 10.91
C ILE A 87 -8.07 -11.51 11.57
N SER A 88 -8.02 -12.17 12.72
CA SER A 88 -6.78 -12.38 13.44
C SER A 88 -5.94 -13.51 12.83
N SER A 89 -4.62 -13.47 13.03
CA SER A 89 -3.73 -14.56 12.60
C SER A 89 -4.08 -15.90 13.24
N ASP A 90 -4.62 -15.88 14.47
CA ASP A 90 -5.00 -17.09 15.18
C ASP A 90 -6.27 -17.71 14.57
N GLN A 91 -7.24 -16.88 14.16
CA GLN A 91 -8.41 -17.35 13.42
C GLN A 91 -8.03 -17.93 12.05
N LEU A 92 -7.10 -17.30 11.32
CA LEU A 92 -6.57 -17.82 10.05
C LEU A 92 -5.85 -19.17 10.23
N ALA A 93 -5.09 -19.33 11.31
CA ALA A 93 -4.46 -20.59 11.67
C ALA A 93 -5.50 -21.69 11.95
N THR A 94 -6.58 -21.37 12.66
CA THR A 94 -7.69 -22.31 12.90
C THR A 94 -8.38 -22.73 11.61
N ILE A 95 -8.64 -21.81 10.69
CA ILE A 95 -9.31 -22.09 9.40
C ILE A 95 -8.48 -23.02 8.53
N SER A 96 -7.16 -22.81 8.50
CA SER A 96 -6.25 -23.53 7.61
C SER A 96 -5.58 -24.76 8.22
N GLY A 97 -5.68 -24.94 9.54
CA GLY A 97 -4.92 -25.96 10.27
C GLY A 97 -3.41 -25.70 10.31
N ALA A 98 -2.95 -24.53 9.86
CA ALA A 98 -1.53 -24.17 9.81
C ALA A 98 -1.01 -23.72 11.18
N ASP A 99 0.32 -23.80 11.35
CA ASP A 99 0.98 -23.27 12.55
C ASP A 99 0.79 -21.74 12.68
N ARG A 100 0.42 -21.28 13.88
CA ARG A 100 0.14 -19.86 14.15
C ARG A 100 1.34 -18.96 13.89
N SER A 101 2.55 -19.43 14.19
CA SER A 101 3.77 -18.65 14.00
C SER A 101 4.10 -18.51 12.51
N LEU A 102 3.83 -19.53 11.71
CA LEU A 102 3.95 -19.51 10.25
C LEU A 102 2.96 -18.51 9.63
N VAL A 103 1.67 -18.61 9.99
CA VAL A 103 0.62 -17.69 9.52
C VAL A 103 1.01 -16.25 9.81
N ARG A 104 1.45 -15.96 11.04
CA ARG A 104 1.87 -14.60 11.43
C ARG A 104 3.05 -14.09 10.61
N ARG A 105 4.06 -14.92 10.32
CA ARG A 105 5.22 -14.53 9.49
C ARG A 105 4.80 -14.27 8.05
N MET A 106 3.98 -15.14 7.47
CA MET A 106 3.50 -14.98 6.10
C MET A 106 2.60 -13.74 5.95
N MET A 107 1.69 -13.52 6.89
CA MET A 107 0.83 -12.33 6.90
C MET A 107 1.61 -11.02 7.04
N ARG A 108 2.72 -11.00 7.79
CA ARG A 108 3.61 -9.82 7.82
C ARG A 108 4.22 -9.52 6.46
N VAL A 109 4.68 -10.55 5.75
CA VAL A 109 5.23 -10.37 4.41
C VAL A 109 4.16 -9.88 3.45
N LEU A 110 2.96 -10.48 3.46
CA LEU A 110 1.85 -10.05 2.61
C LEU A 110 1.42 -8.59 2.88
N ALA A 111 1.35 -8.19 4.15
CA ALA A 111 1.03 -6.81 4.52
C ALA A 111 2.11 -5.82 4.07
N ALA A 112 3.39 -6.17 4.20
CA ALA A 112 4.51 -5.32 3.80
C ALA A 112 4.63 -5.19 2.27
N VAL A 113 4.41 -6.28 1.54
CA VAL A 113 4.55 -6.29 0.07
C VAL A 113 3.35 -5.65 -0.61
N GLN A 114 2.14 -5.78 -0.07
CA GLN A 114 1.02 -5.01 -0.60
C GLN A 114 1.12 -3.53 -0.24
N GLY A 115 1.54 -3.18 0.98
CA GLY A 115 1.69 -1.78 1.40
C GLY A 115 2.70 -0.95 0.60
N SER A 116 3.61 -1.59 -0.15
CA SER A 116 4.59 -0.93 -1.01
C SER A 116 4.07 -0.58 -2.42
N GLN A 117 2.91 -1.11 -2.83
CA GLN A 117 2.32 -0.84 -4.16
C GLN A 117 1.10 0.10 -4.15
N TRP A 118 0.47 0.38 -2.99
CA TRP A 118 -0.76 1.19 -2.95
C TRP A 118 -0.87 2.19 -1.79
N ALA A 119 0.23 2.59 -1.13
CA ALA A 119 0.18 3.69 -0.16
C ALA A 119 -0.07 5.07 -0.83
N VAL A 120 -1.20 5.22 -1.52
CA VAL A 120 -1.93 6.48 -1.58
C VAL A 120 -2.43 6.70 -0.16
N GLN A 121 -1.69 7.51 0.60
CA GLN A 121 -2.20 7.99 1.89
C GLN A 121 -3.51 8.73 1.61
N PRO A 122 -4.57 8.53 2.43
CA PRO A 122 -5.67 9.48 2.43
C PRO A 122 -5.08 10.84 2.80
N ILE A 123 -5.16 11.79 1.86
CA ILE A 123 -4.79 13.18 2.09
C ILE A 123 -5.74 13.69 3.17
N SER A 124 -5.26 13.80 4.41
CA SER A 124 -5.99 14.53 5.45
C SER A 124 -6.23 15.96 4.93
N PRO A 125 -7.47 16.45 4.92
CA PRO A 125 -7.73 17.82 4.49
C PRO A 125 -6.98 18.80 5.41
N PRO A 126 -6.51 19.95 4.89
CA PRO A 126 -5.90 20.97 5.72
C PRO A 126 -6.93 21.42 6.76
N GLY A 127 -6.61 21.20 8.04
CA GLY A 127 -7.41 21.71 9.14
C GLY A 127 -7.51 23.24 9.06
N PRO A 128 -8.65 23.84 9.46
CA PRO A 128 -8.85 25.27 9.39
C PRO A 128 -7.81 26.02 10.26
N PRO A 129 -7.33 27.19 9.81
CA PRO A 129 -6.37 27.98 10.57
C PRO A 129 -7.06 28.55 11.80
N GLY A 130 -6.59 28.14 12.99
CA GLY A 130 -7.00 28.73 14.25
C GLY A 130 -7.83 27.81 15.13
N THR A 131 -7.18 26.84 15.76
CA THR A 131 -7.68 26.34 17.05
C THR A 131 -6.47 26.10 17.94
N VAL A 132 -6.19 27.11 18.76
CA VAL A 132 -5.25 27.03 19.89
C VAL A 132 -5.82 25.99 20.85
N LEU A 133 -5.18 24.82 20.95
CA LEU A 133 -5.39 23.91 22.07
C LEU A 133 -4.38 24.28 23.18
N PRO A 134 -4.84 24.50 24.41
CA PRO A 134 -4.01 25.00 25.51
C PRO A 134 -2.99 23.96 25.99
N SER A 135 -1.82 24.47 26.34
CA SER A 135 -0.68 23.76 26.93
C SER A 135 -1.11 22.85 28.07
N ARG A 136 -0.70 21.59 27.96
CA ARG A 136 -0.93 20.53 28.94
C ARG A 136 0.12 20.61 30.07
N GLU A 137 0.11 21.70 30.82
CA GLU A 137 0.79 21.83 32.12
C GLU A 137 -0.28 21.96 33.21
N ALA A 138 -0.77 20.82 33.71
CA ALA A 138 -1.42 20.68 35.02
C ALA A 138 -1.90 19.22 35.19
N ARG A 139 -0.96 18.31 35.39
CA ARG A 139 -1.23 17.03 36.05
C ARG A 139 -0.08 16.71 37.01
N ASP A 140 0.12 17.64 37.91
CA ASP A 140 0.77 17.41 39.20
C ASP A 140 0.18 18.41 40.18
N ARG A 141 -0.83 17.96 40.93
CA ARG A 141 -1.13 18.30 42.33
C ARG A 141 -2.58 17.93 42.68
N ILE A 142 -2.65 16.88 43.51
CA ILE A 142 -3.69 16.52 44.49
C ILE A 142 -5.00 15.96 43.92
#